data_AF-A0A6J4L7Q2-F1
#
_entry.id   AF-A0A6J4L7Q2-F1
#
_cell.length_a   1.000
_cell.length_b   1.000
_cell.length_c   1.000
_cell.angle_alpha   90.00
_cell.angle_beta   90.00
_cell.angle_gamma   90.00
#
_symmetry.space_group_name_H-M   'P 1'
#
loop_
_entity.id
_entity.type
_entity.pdbx_description
1 polymer ?
#
loop_
_entity_poly.entity_id
_entity_poly.type
_entity_poly.pdbx_seq_one_letter_code
_entity_poly.pdbx_strand_id
1 'polypeptide(L)' 'MTRAVRIVEVGPRDGLQNEKAMVSTADKIALIDRLSATGLRSIEATSFVSPKWVPQLADA' A
#
# COMPACT_ATOMS: atom_id res chain seq x y z
N MET A 1 6.78 19.90 21.67
CA MET A 1 6.07 18.89 20.85
C MET A 1 5.19 19.60 19.83
N THR A 2 5.17 19.15 18.58
CA THR A 2 4.26 19.67 17.56
C THR A 2 2.81 19.29 17.88
N ARG A 3 1.85 20.17 17.59
CA ARG A 3 0.42 19.96 17.87
C ARG A 3 -0.27 18.96 16.95
N ALA A 4 0.37 18.53 15.87
CA ALA A 4 -0.20 17.62 14.87
C ALA A 4 0.78 16.49 14.52
N VAL A 5 0.21 15.33 14.20
CA VAL A 5 0.92 14.14 13.73
C VAL A 5 0.51 13.89 12.27
N ARG A 6 1.46 13.48 11.43
CA ARG A 6 1.19 12.99 10.09
C ARG A 6 1.23 11.47 10.12
N ILE A 7 0.15 10.84 9.69
CA ILE A 7 0.12 9.40 9.42
C ILE A 7 0.40 9.21 7.94
N VAL A 8 1.34 8.32 7.62
CA VAL A 8 1.63 7.85 6.27
C VAL A 8 1.29 6.37 6.26
N GLU A 9 0.24 6.01 5.53
CA GLU A 9 -0.20 4.63 5.41
C GLU A 9 0.64 3.91 4.37
N VAL A 10 1.32 2.85 4.77
CA VAL A 10 2.26 2.10 3.91
C VAL A 10 1.84 0.65 3.69
N GLY A 11 0.70 0.22 4.23
CA GLY A 11 0.16 -1.12 4.12
C GLY A 11 0.06 -1.63 2.67
N PRO A 12 -0.50 -0.85 1.71
CA PRO A 12 -0.62 -1.30 0.32
C PRO A 12 0.73 -1.56 -0.38
N ARG A 13 1.81 -0.88 0.02
CA ARG A 13 3.16 -1.12 -0.51
C ARG A 13 4.00 -2.00 0.40
N ASP A 14 4.41 -1.47 1.54
CA ASP A 14 5.40 -2.09 2.43
C ASP A 14 4.80 -3.27 3.19
N GLY A 15 3.52 -3.18 3.55
CA GLY A 15 2.78 -4.31 4.10
C GLY A 15 2.72 -5.46 3.09
N LEU A 16 2.07 -5.23 1.95
CA LEU A 16 1.86 -6.28 0.94
C LEU A 16 3.16 -6.85 0.36
N GLN A 17 4.22 -6.06 0.25
CA GLN A 17 5.53 -6.54 -0.18
C GLN A 17 6.09 -7.63 0.76
N ASN A 18 5.80 -7.56 2.06
CA ASN A 18 6.29 -8.50 3.07
C ASN A 18 5.30 -9.66 3.35
N GLU A 19 4.13 -9.64 2.72
CA GLU A 19 3.14 -10.71 2.87
C GLU A 19 3.52 -11.95 2.04
N LYS A 20 3.36 -13.12 2.67
CA LYS A 20 3.65 -14.41 2.03
C LYS A 20 2.63 -14.76 0.95
N ALA A 21 1.38 -14.35 1.16
CA ALA A 21 0.28 -14.62 0.24
C ALA A 21 0.23 -13.55 -0.86
N MET A 22 0.01 -13.99 -2.10
CA MET A 22 -0.28 -13.07 -3.19
C MET A 22 -1.70 -12.52 -3.04
N VAL A 23 -1.82 -11.20 -3.02
CA VAL A 23 -3.10 -10.49 -3.00
C VAL A 23 -3.47 -10.12 -4.43
N SER A 24 -4.72 -10.37 -4.82
CA SER A 24 -5.19 -10.05 -6.16
C SER A 24 -5.20 -8.53 -6.39
N THR A 25 -5.01 -8.09 -7.63
CA THR A 25 -5.07 -6.66 -7.98
C THR A 25 -6.41 -6.02 -7.57
N ALA A 26 -7.52 -6.76 -7.70
CA ALA A 26 -8.84 -6.28 -7.29
C ALA A 26 -8.91 -6.02 -5.78
N ASP A 27 -8.34 -6.90 -4.96
CA ASP A 27 -8.31 -6.74 -3.51
C ASP A 27 -7.37 -5.60 -3.08
N LYS A 28 -6.26 -5.39 -3.79
CA LYS A 28 -5.37 -4.24 -3.57
C LYS A 28 -6.06 -2.92 -3.84
N ILE A 29 -6.77 -2.81 -4.97
CA ILE A 29 -7.57 -1.64 -5.32
C ILE A 29 -8.64 -1.40 -4.24
N ALA A 30 -9.39 -2.43 -3.87
CA ALA A 30 -10.42 -2.33 -2.84
C ALA A 30 -9.84 -1.91 -1.47
N LEU A 31 -8.64 -2.37 -1.11
CA LEU A 31 -7.95 -1.92 0.10
C LEU A 31 -7.63 -0.42 0.03
N ILE A 32 -7.01 0.04 -1.06
CA ILE A 32 -6.63 1.45 -1.24
C ILE A 32 -7.88 2.34 -1.22
N ASP A 33 -8.93 1.97 -1.93
CA ASP A 33 -10.20 2.72 -1.96
C ASP A 33 -10.80 2.87 -0.55
N ARG A 34 -10.77 1.79 0.25
CA ARG A 34 -11.23 1.84 1.64
C ARG A 34 -10.35 2.72 2.52
N LEU A 35 -9.02 2.68 2.33
CA LEU A 35 -8.09 3.56 3.05
C LEU A 35 -8.30 5.03 2.68
N SER A 36 -8.57 5.33 1.41
CA SER A 36 -8.87 6.70 0.95
C SER A 36 -10.12 7.29 1.61
N ALA A 37 -11.08 6.46 2.03
CA ALA A 37 -12.29 6.89 2.73
C ALA A 37 -12.07 7.22 4.22
N THR A 38 -10.90 6.95 4.80
CA THR A 38 -10.64 7.12 6.25
C THR A 38 -10.22 8.53 6.66
N GLY A 39 -9.98 9.43 5.70
CA GLY A 39 -9.41 10.76 5.96
C GLY A 39 -7.87 10.79 6.04
N LEU A 40 -7.20 9.67 5.74
CA LEU A 40 -5.75 9.65 5.55
C LEU A 40 -5.33 10.63 4.46
N ARG A 41 -4.22 11.34 4.72
CA ARG A 41 -3.67 12.36 3.81
C ARG A 41 -2.56 11.83 2.92
N SER A 42 -2.03 10.64 3.23
CA SER A 42 -0.91 10.03 2.51
C SER A 42 -1.04 8.52 2.60
N ILE A 43 -1.12 7.88 1.44
CA ILE A 43 -1.17 6.42 1.27
C ILE A 43 -0.12 6.07 0.21
N GLU A 44 0.80 5.17 0.56
CA GLU A 44 1.75 4.60 -0.39
C GLU A 44 1.09 3.40 -1.09
N ALA A 45 0.57 3.64 -2.30
CA ALA A 45 -0.28 2.69 -3.00
C ALA A 45 0.47 1.45 -3.52
N THR A 46 1.68 1.63 -4.05
CA THR A 46 2.50 0.55 -4.64
C THR A 46 3.96 1.01 -4.85
N SER A 47 4.78 0.18 -5.49
CA SER A 47 6.17 0.48 -5.88
C SER A 47 6.45 0.02 -7.31
N PHE A 48 7.17 0.83 -8.09
CA PHE A 48 7.59 0.51 -9.47
C PHE A 48 8.99 -0.14 -9.50
N VAL A 49 9.13 -1.24 -8.75
CA VAL A 49 10.36 -2.03 -8.70
C VAL A 49 10.28 -3.21 -9.68
N SER A 50 11.40 -3.89 -9.89
CA SER A 50 11.40 -5.07 -10.77
C SER A 50 10.47 -6.16 -10.22
N PRO A 51 9.50 -6.64 -11.02
CA PRO A 51 8.61 -7.74 -10.64
C PRO A 51 9.36 -9.05 -10.33
N LYS A 52 10.57 -9.22 -10.86
CA LYS A 52 11.42 -10.37 -10.57
C LYS A 52 11.88 -10.39 -9.12
N TRP A 53 12.16 -9.22 -8.54
CA TRP A 53 12.68 -9.09 -7.18
C TRP A 53 11.56 -8.88 -6.15
N VAL A 54 10.44 -8.27 -6.57
CA VAL A 54 9.25 -8.08 -5.73
C VAL A 54 8.00 -8.52 -6.51
N PRO A 55 7.71 -9.82 -6.56
CA PRO A 55 6.55 -10.35 -7.28
C PRO A 55 5.21 -9.80 -6.76
N GLN A 56 5.14 -9.52 -5.45
CA GLN A 56 3.96 -9.00 -4.77
C GLN A 56 3.43 -7.70 -5.38
N LEU A 57 4.29 -6.88 -5.99
CA LEU A 57 3.94 -5.58 -6.58
C LEU A 57 4.08 -5.57 -8.10
N ALA A 58 4.03 -6.74 -8.74
CA ALA A 58 4.19 -6.89 -10.19
C ALA A 58 3.07 -6.24 -11.04
N ASP A 59 1.96 -5.88 -10.40
CA ASP A 59 0.76 -5.27 -10.99
C ASP A 59 0.69 -3.75 -10.82
N ALA A 60 1.82 -3.12 -10.51
CA ALA A 60 2.00 -1.67 -10.38
C ALA A 60 1.91 -0.93 -11.72
#